data_AF-A0AAJ1PQF3-F1
#
_entry.id   AF-A0AAJ1PQF3-F1
#
_cell.length_a   1.000
_cell.length_b   1.000
_cell.length_c   1.000
_cell.angle_alpha   90.00
_cell.angle_beta   90.00
_cell.angle_gamma   90.00
#
_symmetry.space_group_name_H-M   'P 1'
#
loop_
_entity.id
_entity.type
_entity.pdbx_description
1 polymer ?
#
loop_
_entity_poly.entity_id
_entity_poly.type
_entity_poly.pdbx_seq_one_letter_code
_entity_poly.pdbx_strand_id
1 'polypeptide(L)'
;MKKIIIGFILIFLIISGMYFYNKTKVKPDFVANMSTEKKVDLFFVYEIVKYPSNVEIIESEKKSNITLGMTGDPWNLNFGIIPIGTESRRFMNLANKKEEIYKVEIYVYGNISPMVSFDRNNFILRKGDEVKVTALLNSTLSKGAGKFMGEIDIVSKRARIPFLNVIL
;
A
#
# COMPACT_ATOMS: atom_id res chain seq x y z
N MET A 1 3.49 -3.89 49.16
CA MET A 1 2.92 -3.02 48.10
C MET A 1 3.97 -2.39 47.18
N LYS A 2 5.00 -1.66 47.68
CA LYS A 2 6.00 -0.99 46.81
C LYS A 2 6.67 -1.91 45.76
N LYS A 3 7.03 -3.14 46.12
CA LYS A 3 7.63 -4.12 45.18
C LYS A 3 6.71 -4.55 44.03
N ILE A 4 5.39 -4.60 44.27
CA ILE A 4 4.39 -4.98 43.26
C ILE A 4 4.20 -3.83 42.25
N ILE A 5 4.16 -2.59 42.73
CA ILE A 5 4.04 -1.39 41.89
C ILE A 5 5.24 -1.25 40.94
N ILE A 6 6.46 -1.51 41.44
CA ILE A 6 7.68 -1.48 40.62
C ILE A 6 7.63 -2.51 39.48
N GLY A 7 7.12 -3.72 39.75
CA GLY A 7 6.97 -4.76 38.72
C GLY A 7 6.01 -4.35 37.59
N PHE A 8 4.88 -3.73 37.93
CA PHE A 8 3.92 -3.25 36.94
C PHE A 8 4.48 -2.13 36.05
N ILE A 9 5.24 -1.19 36.64
CA ILE A 9 5.88 -0.10 35.88
C ILE A 9 6.89 -0.66 34.87
N LEU A 10 7.69 -1.67 35.26
CA LEU A 10 8.64 -2.33 34.37
C LEU A 10 7.95 -3.02 33.17
N ILE A 11 6.87 -3.75 33.41
CA ILE A 11 6.10 -4.40 32.34
C ILE A 11 5.48 -3.36 31.41
N PHE A 12 4.92 -2.29 31.95
CA PHE A 12 4.36 -1.21 31.14
C PHE A 12 5.42 -0.51 30.26
N LEU A 13 6.63 -0.28 30.80
CA LEU A 13 7.74 0.28 30.04
C LEU A 13 8.23 -0.65 28.92
N ILE A 14 8.25 -1.96 29.16
CA ILE A 14 8.60 -2.95 28.13
C ILE A 14 7.54 -2.96 27.03
N ILE A 15 6.25 -3.02 27.38
CA ILE A 15 5.15 -3.02 26.41
C ILE A 15 5.12 -1.71 25.62
N SER A 16 5.28 -0.57 26.29
CA SER A 16 5.35 0.76 25.67
C SER A 16 6.57 0.86 24.76
N GLY A 17 7.74 0.42 25.21
CA GLY A 17 8.96 0.37 24.42
C GLY A 17 8.81 -0.49 23.15
N MET A 18 8.18 -1.67 23.26
CA MET A 18 7.87 -2.51 22.09
C MET A 18 6.87 -1.85 21.14
N TYR A 19 5.88 -1.13 21.69
CA TYR A 19 4.91 -0.36 20.90
C TYR A 19 5.59 0.78 20.11
N PHE A 20 6.51 1.53 20.73
CA PHE A 20 7.25 2.60 20.07
C PHE A 20 8.34 2.09 19.10
N TYR A 21 9.02 0.98 19.43
CA TYR A 21 10.05 0.39 18.56
C TYR A 21 9.48 -0.07 17.21
N ASN A 22 8.22 -0.52 17.19
CA ASN A 22 7.56 -0.91 15.94
C ASN A 22 7.16 0.28 15.05
N LYS A 23 7.15 1.53 15.56
CA LYS A 23 6.78 2.71 14.76
C LYS A 23 7.90 3.27 13.88
N THR A 24 9.17 2.87 14.07
CA THR A 24 10.33 3.50 13.40
C THR A 24 10.95 2.69 12.27
N LYS A 25 10.24 1.71 11.69
CA LYS A 25 10.68 1.11 10.42
C LYS A 25 10.38 2.06 9.26
N VAL A 26 11.19 3.12 9.14
CA VAL A 26 11.37 3.85 7.89
C VAL A 26 11.87 2.80 6.89
N LYS A 27 11.03 2.45 5.92
CA LYS A 27 11.41 1.53 4.84
C LYS A 27 12.64 2.14 4.14
N PRO A 28 13.72 1.37 3.89
CA PRO A 28 14.81 1.83 3.05
C PRO A 28 14.24 2.16 1.66
N ASP A 29 14.89 3.12 0.98
CA ASP A 29 14.57 3.69 -0.34
C ASP A 29 13.45 2.98 -1.14
N PHE A 30 12.42 3.75 -1.55
CA PHE A 30 11.35 3.24 -2.41
C PHE A 30 11.94 2.58 -3.66
N VAL A 31 11.32 1.48 -4.12
CA VAL A 31 11.77 0.82 -5.34
C VAL A 31 11.75 1.80 -6.51
N ALA A 32 12.81 1.83 -7.31
CA ALA A 32 12.86 2.67 -8.51
C ALA A 32 12.03 2.09 -9.67
N ASN A 33 11.89 0.76 -9.70
CA ASN A 33 11.17 0.00 -10.71
C ASN A 33 10.25 -1.01 -10.03
N MET A 34 9.23 -1.47 -10.77
CA MET A 34 8.39 -2.59 -10.33
C MET A 34 9.27 -3.77 -9.93
N SER A 35 9.04 -4.33 -8.75
CA SER A 35 9.76 -5.51 -8.28
C SER A 35 8.81 -6.49 -7.61
N THR A 36 9.18 -7.77 -7.67
CA THR A 36 8.42 -8.84 -7.03
C THR A 36 9.31 -9.56 -6.03
N GLU A 37 8.83 -9.68 -4.80
CA GLU A 37 9.52 -10.37 -3.71
C GLU A 37 8.66 -11.52 -3.21
N LYS A 38 9.25 -12.71 -3.07
CA LYS A 38 8.57 -13.87 -2.49
C LYS A 38 9.12 -14.15 -1.09
N LYS A 39 8.25 -14.15 -0.09
CA LYS A 39 8.58 -14.51 1.29
C LYS A 39 7.84 -15.76 1.70
N VAL A 40 8.45 -16.54 2.58
CA VAL A 40 7.86 -17.76 3.13
C VAL A 40 8.08 -17.72 4.62
N ASP A 41 7.01 -17.89 5.39
CA ASP A 41 7.09 -18.19 6.81
C ASP A 41 6.63 -19.64 7.08
N LEU A 42 6.45 -19.98 8.35
CA LEU A 42 6.03 -21.33 8.74
C LEU A 42 4.65 -21.71 8.19
N PHE A 43 3.74 -20.74 8.06
CA PHE A 43 2.32 -20.96 7.80
C PHE A 43 1.86 -20.47 6.42
N PHE A 44 2.56 -19.49 5.86
CA PHE A 44 2.12 -18.72 4.71
C PHE A 44 3.24 -18.50 3.69
N VAL A 45 2.81 -18.31 2.45
CA VAL A 45 3.65 -17.79 1.36
C VAL A 45 3.10 -16.43 0.99
N TYR A 46 3.99 -15.45 0.86
CA TYR A 46 3.69 -14.10 0.45
C TYR A 46 4.36 -13.83 -0.88
N GLU A 47 3.61 -13.25 -1.80
CA GLU A 47 4.10 -12.66 -3.04
C GLU A 47 3.79 -11.17 -2.96
N ILE A 48 4.85 -10.36 -2.91
CA ILE A 48 4.77 -8.91 -2.71
C ILE A 48 5.21 -8.25 -4.01
N VAL A 49 4.29 -7.60 -4.69
CA VAL A 49 4.58 -6.79 -5.87
C VAL A 49 4.64 -5.34 -5.45
N LYS A 50 5.79 -4.70 -5.64
CA LYS A 50 6.07 -3.32 -5.22
C LYS A 50 6.07 -2.41 -6.44
N TYR A 51 5.27 -1.35 -6.41
CA TYR A 51 5.17 -0.37 -7.47
C TYR A 51 5.69 1.00 -7.03
N PRO A 52 6.66 1.59 -7.76
CA PRO A 52 6.98 3.00 -7.57
C PRO A 52 5.72 3.82 -7.85
N SER A 53 5.37 4.72 -6.93
CA SER A 53 4.20 5.56 -7.06
C SER A 53 4.59 7.00 -6.81
N ASN A 54 4.30 7.88 -7.76
CA ASN A 54 4.56 9.31 -7.62
C ASN A 54 3.43 10.13 -8.23
N VAL A 55 3.36 11.38 -7.78
CA VAL A 55 2.48 12.41 -8.30
C VAL A 55 3.16 13.76 -8.13
N GLU A 56 2.96 14.64 -9.10
CA GLU A 56 3.32 16.05 -9.00
C GLU A 56 2.03 16.86 -8.99
N ILE A 57 1.77 17.52 -7.86
CA ILE A 57 0.59 18.38 -7.70
C ILE A 57 1.00 19.79 -8.08
N ILE A 58 0.31 20.38 -9.05
CA ILE A 58 0.56 21.75 -9.53
C ILE A 58 -0.60 22.67 -9.16
N GLU A 59 -0.31 23.96 -9.03
CA GLU A 59 -1.35 24.98 -8.92
C GLU A 59 -2.08 25.10 -10.26
N SER A 60 -3.41 25.19 -10.23
CA SER A 60 -4.19 25.43 -11.44
C SER A 60 -4.12 26.93 -11.78
N GLU A 61 -3.11 27.34 -12.55
CA GLU A 61 -3.13 28.66 -13.14
C GLU A 61 -4.27 28.74 -14.16
N LYS A 62 -5.16 29.74 -14.02
CA LYS A 62 -6.39 29.91 -14.82
C LYS A 62 -6.18 30.01 -16.35
N LYS A 63 -4.95 29.93 -16.87
CA LYS A 63 -4.60 30.20 -18.28
C LYS A 63 -3.51 29.29 -18.89
N SER A 64 -2.98 28.29 -18.18
CA SER A 64 -1.97 27.41 -18.76
C SER A 64 -2.61 26.20 -19.45
N ASN A 65 -2.18 25.90 -20.68
CA ASN A 65 -2.55 24.66 -21.36
C ASN A 65 -1.90 23.49 -20.62
N ILE A 66 -2.66 22.79 -19.78
CA ILE A 66 -2.16 21.61 -19.06
C ILE A 66 -2.12 20.43 -20.03
N THR A 67 -0.91 20.02 -20.41
CA THR A 67 -0.71 18.79 -21.20
C THR A 67 -0.85 17.58 -20.27
N LEU A 68 -2.00 16.91 -20.33
CA LEU A 68 -2.24 15.67 -19.60
C LEU A 68 -1.65 14.49 -20.35
N GLY A 69 -0.54 13.94 -19.83
CA GLY A 69 0.03 12.69 -20.32
C GLY A 69 -0.78 11.49 -19.82
N MET A 70 -1.30 10.68 -20.74
CA MET A 70 -1.90 9.39 -20.42
C MET A 70 -0.88 8.28 -20.62
N THR A 71 -0.63 7.46 -19.59
CA THR A 71 0.13 6.21 -19.73
C THR A 71 -0.85 5.06 -19.92
N GLY A 72 -0.60 4.22 -20.92
CA GLY A 72 -1.39 3.02 -21.19
C GLY A 72 -0.89 1.80 -20.42
N ASP A 73 0.22 1.90 -19.68
CA ASP A 73 0.80 0.76 -19.00
C ASP A 73 -0.04 0.38 -17.77
N PRO A 74 -0.67 -0.82 -17.76
CA PRO A 74 -1.48 -1.27 -16.63
C PRO A 74 -0.63 -1.58 -15.39
N TRP A 75 0.69 -1.69 -15.55
CA TRP A 75 1.67 -1.97 -14.51
C TRP A 75 2.26 -0.70 -13.88
N ASN A 76 1.65 0.46 -14.15
CA ASN A 76 2.14 1.74 -13.68
C ASN A 76 1.14 2.39 -12.70
N LEU A 77 1.53 2.47 -11.42
CA LEU A 77 0.78 3.18 -10.37
C LEU A 77 1.27 4.62 -10.16
N ASN A 78 1.90 5.20 -11.17
CA ASN A 78 2.22 6.63 -11.22
C ASN A 78 0.98 7.45 -11.62
N PHE A 79 0.67 8.48 -10.84
CA PHE A 79 -0.49 9.35 -11.08
C PHE A 79 -0.15 10.55 -11.98
N GLY A 80 1.14 10.80 -12.25
CA GLY A 80 1.62 11.84 -13.14
C GLY A 80 1.49 13.24 -12.53
N ILE A 81 1.22 14.23 -13.38
CA ILE A 81 1.00 15.62 -12.96
C ILE A 81 -0.51 15.85 -12.84
N ILE A 82 -0.97 16.35 -11.69
CA ILE A 82 -2.38 16.66 -11.46
C ILE A 82 -2.54 18.06 -10.83
N PRO A 83 -3.61 18.80 -11.14
CA PRO A 83 -3.89 20.04 -10.43
C PRO A 83 -4.36 19.79 -8.99
N ILE A 84 -4.12 20.75 -8.11
CA ILE A 84 -4.74 20.78 -6.79
C ILE A 84 -6.28 20.84 -6.92
N GLY A 85 -6.99 20.11 -6.07
CA GLY A 85 -8.45 20.03 -6.10
C GLY A 85 -9.05 19.01 -7.07
N THR A 86 -8.23 18.12 -7.63
CA THR A 86 -8.66 17.09 -8.58
C THR A 86 -8.42 15.69 -8.04
N GLU A 87 -9.06 14.72 -8.68
CA GLU A 87 -8.88 13.30 -8.41
C GLU A 87 -8.27 12.58 -9.62
N SER A 88 -7.42 11.59 -9.37
CA SER A 88 -6.88 10.70 -10.38
C SER A 88 -7.15 9.25 -10.02
N ARG A 89 -7.41 8.42 -11.03
CA ARG A 89 -7.75 7.00 -10.85
C ARG A 89 -6.80 6.12 -11.64
N ARG A 90 -6.32 5.07 -10.99
CA ARG A 90 -5.61 3.95 -11.62
C ARG A 90 -6.38 2.67 -11.36
N PHE A 91 -6.32 1.75 -12.31
CA PHE A 91 -7.04 0.49 -12.23
C PHE A 91 -6.05 -0.67 -12.26
N MET A 92 -6.25 -1.62 -11.36
CA MET A 92 -5.49 -2.85 -11.28
C MET A 92 -6.45 -4.01 -11.49
N ASN A 93 -6.13 -4.91 -12.42
CA ASN A 93 -6.89 -6.14 -12.62
C ASN A 93 -6.11 -7.28 -11.96
N LEU A 94 -6.68 -7.83 -10.90
CA LEU A 94 -6.10 -8.92 -10.14
C LEU A 94 -6.88 -10.18 -10.46
N ALA A 95 -6.19 -11.23 -10.91
CA ALA A 95 -6.80 -12.49 -11.29
C ALA A 95 -6.09 -13.64 -10.60
N ASN A 96 -6.85 -14.57 -10.04
CA ASN A 96 -6.30 -15.80 -9.48
C ASN A 96 -6.59 -16.98 -10.42
N LYS A 97 -5.56 -17.35 -11.18
CA LYS A 97 -5.62 -18.48 -12.13
C LYS A 97 -5.25 -19.82 -11.49
N LYS A 98 -4.90 -19.84 -10.21
CA LYS A 98 -4.43 -21.03 -9.49
C LYS A 98 -5.54 -21.62 -8.62
N GLU A 99 -5.36 -22.87 -8.19
CA GLU A 99 -6.32 -23.55 -7.32
C GLU A 99 -6.34 -22.97 -5.89
N GLU A 100 -5.24 -22.38 -5.43
CA GLU A 100 -5.15 -21.89 -4.06
C GLU A 100 -5.94 -20.60 -3.84
N ILE A 101 -6.36 -20.38 -2.59
CA ILE A 101 -6.99 -19.15 -2.14
C ILE A 101 -5.89 -18.15 -1.76
N TYR A 102 -6.03 -16.91 -2.23
CA TYR A 102 -5.13 -15.81 -1.88
C TYR A 102 -5.89 -14.73 -1.14
N LYS A 103 -5.32 -14.23 -0.05
CA LYS A 103 -5.70 -12.96 0.55
C LYS A 103 -4.86 -11.86 -0.09
N VAL A 104 -5.51 -10.79 -0.55
CA VAL A 104 -4.84 -9.61 -1.11
C VAL A 104 -4.94 -8.46 -0.13
N GLU A 105 -3.80 -7.90 0.22
CA GLU A 105 -3.66 -6.70 1.04
C GLU A 105 -2.83 -5.68 0.27
N ILE A 106 -3.24 -4.41 0.31
CA ILE A 106 -2.61 -3.32 -0.40
C ILE A 106 -2.14 -2.29 0.62
N TYR A 107 -0.87 -1.91 0.54
CA TYR A 107 -0.24 -0.96 1.45
C TYR A 107 0.37 0.19 0.66
N VAL A 108 0.26 1.41 1.18
CA VAL A 108 0.88 2.61 0.60
C VAL A 108 1.88 3.18 1.58
N TYR A 109 3.07 3.49 1.07
CA TYR A 109 4.17 4.08 1.82
C TYR A 109 4.56 5.44 1.24
N GLY A 110 5.27 6.25 2.03
CA GLY A 110 5.78 7.55 1.62
C GLY A 110 4.81 8.71 1.81
N ASN A 111 5.23 9.90 1.37
CA ASN A 111 4.45 11.12 1.57
C ASN A 111 3.22 11.19 0.65
N ILE A 112 3.11 10.32 -0.35
CA ILE A 112 1.90 10.13 -1.17
C ILE A 112 0.77 9.40 -0.42
N SER A 113 1.09 8.62 0.63
CA SER A 113 0.14 7.74 1.32
C SER A 113 -1.15 8.39 1.83
N PRO A 114 -1.17 9.64 2.35
CA PRO A 114 -2.41 10.24 2.86
C PRO A 114 -3.41 10.57 1.74
N MET A 115 -2.94 10.64 0.49
CA MET A 115 -3.74 11.03 -0.66
C MET A 115 -4.27 9.84 -1.45
N VAL A 116 -3.70 8.65 -1.25
CA VAL A 116 -4.05 7.45 -2.01
C VAL A 116 -4.96 6.55 -1.19
N SER A 117 -6.05 6.12 -1.81
CA SER A 117 -7.01 5.18 -1.25
C SER A 117 -7.39 4.12 -2.29
N PHE A 118 -7.99 3.03 -1.83
CA PHE A 118 -8.47 1.95 -2.69
C PHE A 118 -9.94 1.68 -2.43
N ASP A 119 -10.69 1.39 -3.48
CA ASP A 119 -12.08 0.94 -3.38
C ASP A 119 -12.20 -0.45 -2.73
N ARG A 120 -11.15 -1.26 -2.86
CA ARG A 120 -11.03 -2.60 -2.27
C ARG A 120 -9.65 -2.80 -1.70
N ASN A 121 -9.60 -3.28 -0.47
CA ASN A 121 -8.39 -3.74 0.21
C ASN A 121 -8.77 -4.90 1.14
N ASN A 122 -7.81 -5.76 1.47
CA ASN A 122 -7.99 -6.86 2.42
C ASN A 122 -9.14 -7.80 2.02
N PHE A 123 -9.03 -8.42 0.84
CA PHE A 123 -10.05 -9.30 0.28
C PHE A 123 -9.48 -10.64 -0.17
N ILE A 124 -10.35 -11.63 -0.37
CA ILE A 124 -9.99 -12.98 -0.80
C ILE A 124 -10.20 -13.12 -2.31
N LEU A 125 -9.22 -13.69 -3.01
CA LEU A 125 -9.31 -14.17 -4.38
C LEU A 125 -9.31 -15.69 -4.41
N ARG A 126 -10.42 -16.27 -4.88
CA ARG A 126 -10.57 -17.71 -5.15
C ARG A 126 -10.18 -18.02 -6.59
N LYS A 127 -10.05 -19.30 -6.91
CA LYS A 127 -9.78 -19.75 -8.28
C LYS A 127 -10.80 -19.18 -9.25
N GLY A 128 -10.30 -18.58 -10.33
CA GLY A 128 -11.11 -18.00 -11.39
C GLY A 128 -11.65 -16.61 -11.09
N ASP A 129 -11.46 -16.09 -9.87
CA ASP A 129 -11.88 -14.72 -9.55
C ASP A 129 -11.01 -13.72 -10.31
N GLU A 130 -11.70 -12.74 -10.91
CA GLU A 130 -11.11 -11.53 -11.47
C GLU A 130 -11.69 -10.32 -10.73
N VAL A 131 -10.83 -9.53 -10.10
CA VAL A 131 -11.22 -8.36 -9.32
C VAL A 131 -10.49 -7.15 -9.87
N LYS A 132 -11.27 -6.15 -10.26
CA LYS A 132 -10.77 -4.81 -10.56
C LYS A 132 -10.70 -4.00 -9.27
N VAL A 133 -9.53 -3.45 -8.97
CA VAL A 133 -9.28 -2.54 -7.85
C VAL A 133 -8.95 -1.16 -8.41
N THR A 134 -9.56 -0.13 -7.86
CA THR A 134 -9.33 1.27 -8.22
C THR A 134 -8.47 1.93 -7.15
N ALA A 135 -7.28 2.39 -7.52
CA ALA A 135 -6.48 3.30 -6.72
C ALA A 135 -6.92 4.74 -7.03
N LEU A 136 -7.46 5.43 -6.02
CA LEU A 136 -7.89 6.81 -6.09
C LEU A 136 -6.86 7.69 -5.41
N LEU A 137 -6.38 8.70 -6.12
CA LEU A 137 -5.57 9.77 -5.54
C LEU A 137 -6.40 11.05 -5.47
N ASN A 138 -6.53 11.61 -4.27
CA ASN A 138 -7.23 12.88 -4.02
C ASN A 138 -6.22 13.99 -3.68
N SER A 139 -6.04 14.96 -4.59
CA SER A 139 -5.09 16.06 -4.37
C SER A 139 -5.58 17.11 -3.36
N THR A 140 -6.86 17.10 -2.95
CA THR A 140 -7.35 18.01 -1.89
C THR A 140 -6.73 17.69 -0.53
N LEU A 141 -6.19 16.48 -0.36
CA LEU A 141 -5.52 16.05 0.87
C LEU A 141 -4.06 16.48 0.93
N SER A 142 -3.53 17.08 -0.14
CA SER A 142 -2.19 17.66 -0.13
C SER A 142 -2.18 18.99 0.64
N LYS A 143 -1.05 19.31 1.28
CA LYS A 143 -0.84 20.61 1.96
C LYS A 143 -0.44 21.73 0.99
N GLY A 144 -0.54 21.49 -0.32
CA GLY A 144 -0.06 22.39 -1.37
C GLY A 144 0.46 21.66 -2.60
N ALA A 145 0.97 22.43 -3.56
CA ALA A 145 1.67 21.93 -4.73
C ALA A 145 3.02 21.30 -4.33
N GLY A 146 3.49 20.33 -5.12
CA GLY A 146 4.77 19.67 -4.90
C GLY A 146 4.82 18.23 -5.41
N LYS A 147 5.98 17.61 -5.24
CA LYS A 147 6.23 16.21 -5.62
C LYS A 147 6.01 15.29 -4.43
N PHE A 148 5.19 14.27 -4.65
CA PHE A 148 4.90 13.23 -3.67
C PHE A 148 5.30 11.89 -4.26
N MET A 149 5.99 11.10 -3.45
CA MET A 149 6.61 9.85 -3.81
C MET A 149 6.31 8.80 -2.75
N GLY A 150 6.31 7.56 -3.19
CA GLY A 150 6.05 6.43 -2.35
C GLY A 150 6.10 5.12 -3.10
N GLU A 151 5.57 4.12 -2.44
CA GLU A 151 5.53 2.75 -2.92
C GLU A 151 4.17 2.16 -2.58
N ILE A 152 3.58 1.46 -3.54
CA ILE A 152 2.36 0.68 -3.32
C ILE A 152 2.75 -0.80 -3.38
N ASP A 153 2.54 -1.50 -2.28
CA ASP A 153 2.75 -2.95 -2.18
C ASP A 153 1.41 -3.65 -2.37
N ILE A 154 1.34 -4.58 -3.32
CA ILE A 154 0.27 -5.56 -3.45
C ILE A 154 0.78 -6.87 -2.87
N VAL A 155 0.27 -7.24 -1.70
CA VAL A 155 0.65 -8.44 -0.95
C VAL A 155 -0.39 -9.52 -1.20
N SER A 156 0.00 -10.57 -1.92
CA SER A 156 -0.79 -11.78 -2.07
C SER A 156 -0.30 -12.84 -1.09
N LYS A 157 -1.15 -13.23 -0.15
CA LYS A 157 -0.86 -14.20 0.91
C LYS A 157 -1.66 -15.48 0.68
N ARG A 158 -1.02 -16.64 0.71
CA ARG A 158 -1.69 -17.94 0.71
C ARG A 158 -1.19 -18.83 1.85
N ALA A 159 -2.05 -19.72 2.33
CA ALA A 159 -1.64 -20.74 3.28
C ALA A 159 -0.72 -21.78 2.62
N ARG A 160 0.25 -22.27 3.39
CA ARG A 160 1.06 -23.43 3.00
C ARG A 160 0.31 -24.75 3.21
N ILE A 161 -0.62 -24.76 4.16
CA ILE A 161 -1.38 -25.94 4.54
C ILE A 161 -2.87 -25.63 4.39
N PRO A 162 -3.67 -26.46 3.69
CA PRO A 162 -5.07 -26.14 3.35
C PRO A 162 -5.97 -25.76 4.54
N PHE A 163 -5.76 -26.36 5.72
CA PHE A 163 -6.58 -26.04 6.89
C PHE A 163 -6.42 -24.58 7.38
N LEU A 164 -5.29 -23.95 7.10
CA LEU A 164 -5.02 -22.56 7.48
C LEU A 164 -5.72 -21.55 6.56
N ASN A 165 -6.42 -21.99 5.52
CA ASN A 165 -7.24 -21.10 4.69
C ASN A 165 -8.35 -20.41 5.50
N VAL A 166 -8.76 -20.97 6.63
CA VAL A 166 -9.78 -20.39 7.53
C VAL A 166 -9.32 -19.10 8.20
N ILE A 167 -8.00 -18.91 8.33
CA ILE A 167 -7.40 -17.74 8.99
C ILE A 167 -6.74 -16.77 8.01
N LEU A 168 -6.99 -16.94 6.70
CA LEU A 168 -6.64 -15.95 5.69
C LEU A 168 -7.58 -14.75 5.83
#